data_AF-A0A9E4FXZ6-F1
#
_entry.id   AF-A0A9E4FXZ6-F1
#
_cell.length_a   1.000
_cell.length_b   1.000
_cell.length_c   1.000
_cell.angle_alpha   90.00
_cell.angle_beta   90.00
_cell.angle_gamma   90.00
#
_symmetry.space_group_name_H-M   'P 1'
#
loop_
_entity.id
_entity.type
_entity.pdbx_description
1 polymer ?
#
loop_
_entity_poly.entity_id
_entity_poly.type
_entity_poly.pdbx_seq_one_letter_code
_entity_poly.pdbx_strand_id
1 'polypeptide(L)'
;MSIALISSLYRSEEHLPAFTAAVFGFARRVSECGIEAHYLPIVNDASRREREQIDQLAEEINRQYLGRMTPHYVPRETLYASWNRAISLSPATCFAPWNSDDIRSTEAFIEGYAALQDGAELVDFPFTRVMLSKRFGVLPRQQRIHVPCPFDNSSFTRRNGLGTFFMARKSLYERLGPFDANFRVAGDTEWASRGLETVKYQQGRANGGEFVVHGGNLSNTGSDREDIEVNLIFMRRGDWHHLRPADPGALREAWESWGNPGRITLPVEVADFLWGAEAEARWRRYQRERKQPATLRRLRLALASRGLLYSEEWAMAQRGRDSQ
;
A
#
# COMPACT_ATOMS: atom_id res chain seq x y z
N MET A 1 -1.96 5.81 25.92
CA MET A 1 -2.26 5.53 24.50
C MET A 1 -1.76 4.13 24.21
N SER A 2 -2.35 3.43 23.24
CA SER A 2 -1.98 2.06 22.88
C SER A 2 -2.12 1.89 21.38
N ILE A 3 -1.35 0.98 20.80
CA ILE A 3 -1.25 0.85 19.35
C ILE A 3 -1.33 -0.61 18.89
N ALA A 4 -2.15 -0.83 17.86
CA ALA A 4 -2.28 -2.10 17.18
C ALA A 4 -1.25 -2.22 16.05
N LEU A 5 -0.43 -3.25 16.05
CA LEU A 5 0.27 -3.70 14.86
C LEU A 5 -0.60 -4.75 14.17
N ILE A 6 -1.13 -4.39 13.01
CA ILE A 6 -2.07 -5.22 12.26
C ILE A 6 -1.37 -5.88 11.08
N SER A 7 -1.58 -7.18 10.90
CA SER A 7 -0.94 -7.95 9.83
C SER A 7 -1.97 -8.82 9.12
N SER A 8 -1.81 -9.00 7.82
CA SER A 8 -2.55 -10.00 7.04
C SER A 8 -1.56 -11.04 6.55
N LEU A 9 -1.67 -12.25 7.05
CA LEU A 9 -0.81 -13.38 6.69
C LEU A 9 -1.60 -14.33 5.80
N TYR A 10 -0.98 -14.83 4.73
CA TYR A 10 -1.55 -15.86 3.87
C TYR A 10 -0.43 -16.64 3.21
N ARG A 11 -0.31 -17.94 3.54
CA ARG A 11 0.75 -18.80 2.98
C ARG A 11 2.13 -18.17 3.14
N SER A 12 2.39 -17.63 4.33
CA SER A 12 3.57 -16.81 4.61
C SER A 12 4.76 -17.65 5.06
N GLU A 13 4.71 -18.98 4.95
CA GLU A 13 5.67 -19.90 5.58
C GLU A 13 7.14 -19.61 5.20
N GLU A 14 7.38 -19.12 3.98
CA GLU A 14 8.71 -18.72 3.52
C GLU A 14 9.23 -17.45 4.20
N HIS A 15 8.33 -16.55 4.60
CA HIS A 15 8.65 -15.26 5.22
C HIS A 15 8.63 -15.31 6.76
N LEU A 16 7.87 -16.25 7.33
CA LEU A 16 7.66 -16.33 8.78
C LEU A 16 8.95 -16.35 9.61
N PRO A 17 10.03 -17.08 9.27
CA PRO A 17 11.25 -17.06 10.10
C PRO A 17 11.88 -15.67 10.24
N ALA A 18 11.92 -14.90 9.14
CA ALA A 18 12.45 -13.54 9.16
C ALA A 18 11.45 -12.58 9.86
N PHE A 19 10.17 -12.74 9.57
CA PHE A 19 9.10 -11.96 10.19
C PHE A 19 9.06 -12.15 11.71
N THR A 20 9.11 -13.38 12.21
CA THR A 20 9.05 -13.66 13.65
C THR A 20 10.25 -13.10 14.39
N ALA A 21 11.45 -13.23 13.83
CA ALA A 21 12.66 -12.61 14.37
C ALA A 21 12.55 -11.08 14.41
N ALA A 22 12.04 -10.47 13.33
CA ALA A 22 11.84 -9.02 13.25
C ALA A 22 10.80 -8.53 14.26
N VAL A 23 9.64 -9.17 14.35
CA VAL A 23 8.58 -8.84 15.31
C VAL A 23 9.07 -8.99 16.75
N PHE A 24 9.78 -10.07 17.06
CA PHE A 24 10.29 -10.30 18.42
C PHE A 24 11.32 -9.24 18.84
N GLY A 25 12.30 -8.95 17.97
CA GLY A 25 13.29 -7.90 18.22
C GLY A 25 12.65 -6.51 18.34
N PHE A 26 11.67 -6.23 17.49
CA PHE A 26 10.87 -5.01 17.56
C PHE A 26 10.10 -4.90 18.88
N ALA A 27 9.42 -5.96 19.30
CA ALA A 27 8.60 -5.99 20.51
C ALA A 27 9.41 -5.72 21.77
N ARG A 28 10.63 -6.28 21.86
CA ARG A 28 11.58 -5.97 22.94
C ARG A 28 11.86 -4.48 23.06
N ARG A 29 12.29 -3.86 21.95
CA ARG A 29 12.66 -2.44 21.95
C ARG A 29 11.46 -1.51 22.19
N VAL A 30 10.29 -1.86 21.66
CA VAL A 30 9.06 -1.06 21.89
C VAL A 30 8.60 -1.16 23.34
N SER A 31 8.67 -2.34 23.95
CA SER A 31 8.34 -2.54 25.37
C SER A 31 9.31 -1.79 26.29
N GLU A 32 10.60 -1.75 25.97
CA GLU A 32 11.62 -0.94 26.69
C GLU A 32 11.29 0.57 26.70
N CYS A 33 10.56 1.06 25.69
CA CYS A 33 10.07 2.44 25.62
C CYS A 33 8.73 2.66 26.34
N GLY A 34 8.17 1.64 27.00
CA GLY A 34 6.90 1.73 27.72
C GLY A 34 5.67 1.87 26.82
N ILE A 35 5.78 1.48 25.54
CA ILE A 35 4.68 1.56 24.58
C ILE A 35 3.81 0.31 24.68
N GLU A 36 2.51 0.51 24.92
CA GLU A 36 1.52 -0.57 24.96
C GLU A 36 1.15 -1.03 23.53
N ALA A 37 1.79 -2.11 23.07
CA ALA A 37 1.60 -2.68 21.74
C ALA A 37 0.70 -3.92 21.74
N HIS A 38 -0.26 -3.95 20.80
CA HIS A 38 -1.13 -5.10 20.53
C HIS A 38 -0.80 -5.67 19.14
N TYR A 39 -0.32 -6.90 19.05
CA TYR A 39 0.01 -7.56 17.80
C TYR A 39 -1.16 -8.44 17.35
N LEU A 40 -1.75 -8.10 16.21
CA LEU A 40 -3.01 -8.71 15.73
C LEU A 40 -2.80 -9.29 14.32
N PRO A 41 -2.12 -10.43 14.18
CA PRO A 41 -2.02 -11.09 12.89
C PRO A 41 -3.35 -11.78 12.55
N ILE A 42 -3.92 -11.40 11.41
CA ILE A 42 -5.03 -12.11 10.78
C ILE A 42 -4.44 -13.13 9.81
N VAL A 43 -4.54 -14.40 10.15
CA VAL A 43 -3.90 -15.51 9.45
C VAL A 43 -4.94 -16.23 8.59
N ASN A 44 -4.88 -15.96 7.30
CA ASN A 44 -5.83 -16.40 6.28
C ASN A 44 -5.49 -17.81 5.80
N ASP A 45 -6.47 -18.72 5.79
CA ASP A 45 -6.32 -20.11 5.30
C ASP A 45 -5.05 -20.80 5.85
N ALA A 46 -4.76 -20.53 7.12
CA ALA A 46 -3.49 -20.87 7.73
C ALA A 46 -3.21 -22.37 7.66
N SER A 47 -2.05 -22.75 7.13
CA SER A 47 -1.56 -24.12 7.22
C SER A 47 -1.26 -24.48 8.68
N ARG A 48 -1.14 -25.79 8.96
CA ARG A 48 -0.70 -26.24 10.28
C ARG A 48 0.66 -25.64 10.66
N ARG A 49 1.60 -25.56 9.72
CA ARG A 49 2.94 -25.01 9.97
C ARG A 49 2.91 -23.51 10.25
N GLU A 50 2.08 -22.76 9.51
CA GLU A 50 1.91 -21.32 9.74
C GLU A 50 1.28 -21.05 11.12
N ARG A 51 0.28 -21.84 11.53
CA ARG A 51 -0.31 -21.78 12.88
C ARG A 51 0.71 -22.04 13.97
N GLU A 52 1.46 -23.14 13.88
CA GLU A 52 2.46 -23.52 14.89
C GLU A 52 3.50 -22.42 15.10
N GLN A 53 4.00 -21.79 14.02
CA GLN A 53 5.00 -20.72 14.13
C GLN A 53 4.43 -19.42 14.72
N ILE A 54 3.18 -19.05 14.36
CA ILE A 54 2.53 -17.86 14.88
C ILE A 54 2.12 -18.04 16.35
N ASP A 55 1.62 -19.21 16.73
CA ASP A 55 1.27 -19.53 18.12
C ASP A 55 2.51 -19.50 19.02
N GLN A 56 3.64 -20.06 18.55
CA GLN A 56 4.93 -19.99 19.27
C GLN A 56 5.39 -18.54 19.48
N LEU A 57 5.32 -17.71 18.43
CA LEU A 57 5.68 -16.30 18.55
C LEU A 57 4.76 -15.56 19.54
N ALA A 58 3.46 -15.84 19.49
CA ALA A 58 2.49 -15.23 20.39
C ALA A 58 2.73 -15.63 21.85
N GLU A 59 2.99 -16.91 22.11
CA GLU A 59 3.36 -17.40 23.44
C GLU A 59 4.61 -16.69 23.96
N GLU A 60 5.65 -16.54 23.13
CA GLU A 60 6.90 -15.89 23.53
C GLU A 60 6.70 -14.40 23.87
N ILE A 61 6.01 -13.64 23.01
CA ILE A 61 5.72 -12.21 23.24
C ILE A 61 4.91 -12.02 24.52
N ASN A 62 3.87 -12.83 24.71
CA ASN A 62 2.99 -12.72 25.86
C ASN A 62 3.70 -13.14 27.17
N ARG A 63 4.49 -14.22 27.14
CA ARG A 63 5.24 -14.71 28.30
C ARG A 63 6.31 -13.74 28.76
N GLN A 64 6.95 -13.02 27.84
CA GLN A 64 7.97 -12.02 28.14
C GLN A 64 7.40 -10.62 28.39
N TYR A 65 6.07 -10.45 28.41
CA TYR A 65 5.40 -9.15 28.60
C TYR A 65 5.89 -8.09 27.60
N LEU A 66 6.16 -8.47 26.35
CA LEU A 66 6.63 -7.57 25.29
C LEU A 66 5.47 -6.86 24.56
N GLY A 67 4.26 -6.99 25.09
CA GLY A 67 3.00 -6.55 24.50
C GLY A 67 1.97 -7.67 24.56
N ARG A 68 0.88 -7.53 23.81
CA ARG A 68 -0.16 -8.55 23.70
C ARG A 68 -0.28 -9.02 22.26
N MET A 69 0.10 -10.25 21.98
CA MET A 69 -0.11 -10.87 20.67
C MET A 69 -1.33 -11.80 20.71
N THR A 70 -2.28 -11.57 19.81
CA THR A 70 -3.51 -12.38 19.70
C THR A 70 -3.74 -12.73 18.23
N PRO A 71 -3.28 -13.91 17.79
CA PRO A 71 -3.54 -14.39 16.44
C PRO A 71 -5.00 -14.71 16.19
N HIS A 72 -5.48 -14.37 14.99
CA HIS A 72 -6.83 -14.70 14.53
C HIS A 72 -6.78 -15.49 13.24
N TYR A 73 -7.31 -16.71 13.27
CA TYR A 73 -7.31 -17.61 12.14
C TYR A 73 -8.66 -17.58 11.41
N VAL A 74 -8.64 -17.28 10.11
CA VAL A 74 -9.86 -17.04 9.31
C VAL A 74 -9.78 -17.71 7.93
N PRO A 75 -10.92 -17.97 7.27
CA PRO A 75 -10.94 -18.28 5.84
C PRO A 75 -10.30 -17.14 5.03
N ARG A 76 -9.89 -17.43 3.79
CA ARG A 76 -9.27 -16.41 2.92
C ARG A 76 -10.15 -15.18 2.72
N GLU A 77 -9.65 -14.04 3.19
CA GLU A 77 -10.17 -12.71 2.90
C GLU A 77 -9.09 -11.80 2.27
N THR A 78 -9.48 -10.59 1.89
CA THR A 78 -8.58 -9.62 1.26
C THR A 78 -7.67 -8.97 2.30
N LEU A 79 -6.56 -8.36 1.86
CA LEU A 79 -5.64 -7.62 2.74
C LEU A 79 -6.39 -6.58 3.58
N TYR A 80 -7.21 -5.76 2.94
CA TYR A 80 -7.96 -4.71 3.61
C TYR A 80 -9.12 -5.24 4.46
N ALA A 81 -9.73 -6.37 4.10
CA ALA A 81 -10.67 -7.07 4.98
C ALA A 81 -9.98 -7.53 6.27
N SER A 82 -8.78 -8.10 6.16
CA SER A 82 -7.95 -8.49 7.31
C SER A 82 -7.59 -7.28 8.18
N TRP A 83 -7.18 -6.16 7.58
CA TRP A 83 -6.89 -4.93 8.35
C TRP A 83 -8.12 -4.40 9.06
N ASN A 84 -9.27 -4.33 8.39
CA ASN A 84 -10.53 -3.92 9.02
C ASN A 84 -10.89 -4.81 10.21
N ARG A 85 -10.76 -6.14 10.06
CA ARG A 85 -10.98 -7.11 11.13
C ARG A 85 -10.05 -6.87 12.31
N ALA A 86 -8.75 -6.70 12.06
CA ALA A 86 -7.76 -6.46 13.11
C ALA A 86 -8.04 -5.15 13.87
N ILE A 87 -8.36 -4.06 13.17
CA ILE A 87 -8.69 -2.76 13.78
C ILE A 87 -9.98 -2.88 14.61
N SER A 88 -10.98 -3.60 14.10
CA SER A 88 -12.24 -3.81 14.81
C SER A 88 -12.07 -4.64 16.09
N LEU A 89 -11.21 -5.66 16.07
CA LEU A 89 -10.92 -6.50 17.23
C LEU A 89 -10.01 -5.82 18.26
N SER A 90 -9.23 -4.82 17.82
CA SER A 90 -8.27 -4.16 18.68
C SER A 90 -8.93 -3.19 19.66
N PRO A 91 -8.57 -3.23 20.95
CA PRO A 91 -8.89 -2.17 21.90
C PRO A 91 -7.98 -0.94 21.74
N ALA A 92 -6.96 -1.01 20.90
CA ALA A 92 -5.98 0.06 20.75
C ALA A 92 -6.59 1.34 20.17
N THR A 93 -5.98 2.46 20.52
CA THR A 93 -6.41 3.81 20.10
C THR A 93 -5.73 4.27 18.81
N CYS A 94 -4.66 3.59 18.41
CA CYS A 94 -3.93 3.78 17.16
C CYS A 94 -3.69 2.44 16.47
N PHE A 95 -3.36 2.45 15.18
CA PHE A 95 -2.97 1.26 14.44
C PHE A 95 -1.84 1.54 13.44
N ALA A 96 -1.10 0.48 13.09
CA ALA A 96 0.02 0.49 12.18
C ALA A 96 0.08 -0.85 11.42
N PRO A 97 -0.08 -0.88 10.08
CA PRO A 97 0.01 -2.11 9.32
C PRO A 97 1.43 -2.63 9.18
N TRP A 98 1.64 -3.94 9.27
CA TRP A 98 2.93 -4.59 9.05
C TRP A 98 2.75 -5.88 8.26
N ASN A 99 3.23 -5.92 7.02
CA ASN A 99 3.20 -7.12 6.18
C ASN A 99 4.32 -8.09 6.56
N SER A 100 4.11 -9.39 6.31
CA SER A 100 5.08 -10.44 6.68
C SER A 100 6.37 -10.43 5.89
N ASP A 101 6.39 -9.81 4.72
CA ASP A 101 7.57 -9.65 3.87
C ASP A 101 8.32 -8.33 4.09
N ASP A 102 7.85 -7.49 5.01
CA ASP A 102 8.45 -6.18 5.32
C ASP A 102 9.17 -6.20 6.68
N ILE A 103 10.19 -5.34 6.82
CA ILE A 103 10.88 -5.11 8.10
C ILE A 103 10.55 -3.70 8.58
N ARG A 104 9.84 -3.57 9.71
CA ARG A 104 9.53 -2.26 10.29
C ARG A 104 10.68 -1.74 11.14
N SER A 105 10.99 -0.45 10.99
CA SER A 105 11.94 0.25 11.85
C SER A 105 11.32 0.59 13.21
N THR A 106 11.97 0.19 14.29
CA THR A 106 11.58 0.60 15.65
C THR A 106 11.72 2.10 15.86
N GLU A 107 12.75 2.72 15.29
CA GLU A 107 13.03 4.15 15.50
C GLU A 107 11.94 5.03 14.88
N ALA A 108 11.55 4.72 13.64
CA ALA A 108 10.40 5.37 12.99
C ALA A 108 9.09 5.09 13.71
N PHE A 109 8.89 3.87 14.21
CA PHE A 109 7.69 3.55 14.98
C PHE A 109 7.57 4.38 16.27
N ILE A 110 8.67 4.53 17.02
CA ILE A 110 8.69 5.37 18.23
C ILE A 110 8.43 6.84 17.86
N GLU A 111 9.08 7.35 16.81
CA GLU A 111 8.83 8.70 16.30
C GLU A 111 7.35 8.92 15.95
N GLY A 112 6.74 7.98 15.22
CA GLY A 112 5.34 8.08 14.82
C GLY A 112 4.38 7.94 15.98
N TYR A 113 4.70 7.08 16.94
CA TYR A 113 3.91 6.96 18.16
C TYR A 113 3.91 8.27 18.95
N ALA A 114 5.08 8.91 19.12
CA ALA A 114 5.17 10.22 19.77
C ALA A 114 4.38 11.30 19.00
N ALA A 115 4.52 11.36 17.67
CA ALA A 115 3.75 12.28 16.83
C ALA A 115 2.22 12.09 16.97
N LEU A 116 1.77 10.83 17.03
CA LEU A 116 0.36 10.52 17.30
C LEU A 116 -0.05 10.99 18.69
N GLN A 117 0.79 10.86 19.73
CA GLN A 117 0.50 11.42 21.06
C GLN A 117 0.36 12.94 21.03
N ASP A 118 1.22 13.61 20.27
CA ASP A 118 1.26 15.08 20.11
C ASP A 118 0.15 15.64 19.23
N GLY A 119 -0.74 14.79 18.72
CA GLY A 119 -1.99 15.20 18.07
C GLY A 119 -2.02 15.02 16.56
N ALA A 120 -1.00 14.40 15.96
CA ALA A 120 -1.12 13.88 14.60
C ALA A 120 -2.24 12.80 14.56
N GLU A 121 -2.92 12.72 13.43
CA GLU A 121 -3.94 11.70 13.16
C GLU A 121 -3.42 10.62 12.21
N LEU A 122 -2.47 10.97 11.36
CA LEU A 122 -1.82 10.10 10.38
C LEU A 122 -0.35 10.48 10.31
N VAL A 123 0.52 9.48 10.45
CA VAL A 123 1.96 9.63 10.28
C VAL A 123 2.42 8.67 9.22
N ASP A 124 3.28 9.11 8.32
CA ASP A 124 3.89 8.25 7.32
C ASP A 124 5.38 8.55 7.14
N PHE A 125 6.12 7.59 6.61
CA PHE A 125 7.57 7.58 6.63
C PHE A 125 8.17 7.32 5.26
N PRO A 126 9.29 7.98 4.93
CA PRO A 126 10.13 7.52 3.84
C PRO A 126 10.68 6.13 4.19
N PHE A 127 10.91 5.28 3.19
CA PHE A 127 11.33 3.90 3.44
C PHE A 127 12.36 3.41 2.43
N THR A 128 12.97 2.26 2.73
CA THR A 128 13.93 1.63 1.82
C THR A 128 13.23 0.53 1.03
N ARG A 129 13.11 0.68 -0.28
CA ARG A 129 12.72 -0.42 -1.15
C ARG A 129 13.92 -1.30 -1.46
N VAL A 130 13.83 -2.58 -1.13
CA VAL A 130 14.86 -3.58 -1.34
C VAL A 130 14.42 -4.52 -2.46
N MET A 131 15.09 -4.46 -3.61
CA MET A 131 14.80 -5.34 -4.75
C MET A 131 15.85 -6.43 -4.83
N LEU A 132 15.39 -7.69 -4.79
CA LEU A 132 16.23 -8.86 -4.97
C LEU A 132 16.14 -9.31 -6.43
N SER A 133 17.26 -9.25 -7.16
CA SER A 133 17.33 -9.67 -8.56
C SER A 133 18.47 -10.66 -8.76
N LYS A 134 18.32 -11.61 -9.68
CA LYS A 134 19.41 -12.46 -10.14
C LYS A 134 19.95 -11.91 -11.45
N ARG A 135 21.20 -11.41 -11.47
CA ARG A 135 21.84 -10.97 -12.72
C ARG A 135 22.39 -12.20 -13.45
N PHE A 136 21.96 -12.41 -14.70
CA PHE A 136 22.35 -13.57 -15.53
C PHE A 136 22.14 -14.94 -14.87
N GLY A 137 21.21 -15.04 -13.90
CA GLY A 137 20.91 -16.29 -13.20
C GLY A 137 21.92 -16.72 -12.13
N VAL A 138 23.08 -16.05 -11.99
CA VAL A 138 24.19 -16.56 -11.15
C VAL A 138 24.48 -15.69 -9.93
N LEU A 139 24.40 -14.36 -10.03
CA LEU A 139 24.77 -13.46 -8.93
C LEU A 139 23.55 -12.75 -8.35
N PRO A 140 23.24 -12.96 -7.05
CA PRO A 140 22.22 -12.17 -6.38
C PRO A 140 22.68 -10.72 -6.30
N ARG A 141 21.85 -9.80 -6.81
CA ARG A 141 22.02 -8.36 -6.68
C ARG A 141 20.87 -7.83 -5.85
N GLN A 142 21.21 -7.28 -4.70
CA GLN A 142 20.32 -6.47 -3.89
C GLN A 142 20.46 -5.01 -4.32
N GLN A 143 19.35 -4.38 -4.69
CA GLN A 143 19.28 -2.95 -4.92
C GLN A 143 18.45 -2.30 -3.83
N ARG A 144 19.01 -1.31 -3.14
CA ARG A 144 18.33 -0.52 -2.10
C ARG A 144 18.03 0.86 -2.67
N ILE A 145 16.77 1.26 -2.63
CA ILE A 145 16.30 2.56 -3.13
C ILE A 145 15.58 3.26 -2.00
N HIS A 146 16.02 4.48 -1.66
CA HIS A 146 15.26 5.34 -0.77
C HIS A 146 14.00 5.84 -1.50
N VAL A 147 12.84 5.57 -0.92
CA VAL A 147 11.54 6.02 -1.41
C VAL A 147 11.07 7.14 -0.49
N PRO A 148 11.02 8.40 -0.96
CA PRO A 148 10.45 9.48 -0.18
C PRO A 148 8.95 9.26 -0.02
N CYS A 149 8.37 9.82 1.05
CA CYS A 149 6.93 9.91 1.24
C CYS A 149 6.49 11.38 1.12
N PRO A 150 6.30 11.91 -0.09
CA PRO A 150 5.72 13.22 -0.26
C PRO A 150 4.21 13.11 -0.10
N PHE A 151 3.68 13.35 1.10
CA PHE A 151 2.25 13.57 1.24
C PHE A 151 1.96 15.05 1.00
N ASP A 152 1.05 15.33 0.08
CA ASP A 152 0.61 16.68 -0.24
C ASP A 152 -0.91 16.74 -0.15
N ASN A 153 -1.40 17.44 0.87
CA ASN A 153 -2.84 17.65 1.08
C ASN A 153 -3.48 18.35 -0.12
N SER A 154 -2.72 19.14 -0.89
CA SER A 154 -3.20 19.91 -2.03
C SER A 154 -3.13 19.15 -3.35
N SER A 155 -2.37 18.04 -3.43
CA SER A 155 -2.25 17.26 -4.66
C SER A 155 -2.14 15.76 -4.38
N PHE A 156 -3.25 15.05 -4.58
CA PHE A 156 -3.24 13.59 -4.58
C PHE A 156 -2.68 13.07 -5.91
N THR A 157 -1.58 12.34 -5.84
CA THR A 157 -1.07 11.60 -6.98
C THR A 157 -0.78 10.17 -6.55
N ARG A 158 -0.66 9.24 -7.51
CA ARG A 158 -0.20 7.87 -7.23
C ARG A 158 1.15 7.84 -6.48
N ARG A 159 1.98 8.88 -6.62
CA ARG A 159 3.28 8.99 -5.93
C ARG A 159 3.18 9.67 -4.56
N ASN A 160 2.08 10.37 -4.30
CA ASN A 160 1.77 11.04 -3.04
C ASN A 160 0.74 10.22 -2.22
N GLY A 161 0.65 8.92 -2.47
CA GLY A 161 -0.16 8.00 -1.69
C GLY A 161 0.51 7.65 -0.35
N LEU A 162 -0.23 6.93 0.48
CA LEU A 162 0.25 6.45 1.76
C LEU A 162 1.26 5.31 1.55
N GLY A 163 2.43 5.40 2.18
CA GLY A 163 3.48 4.39 2.18
C GLY A 163 3.16 3.21 3.09
N THR A 164 3.92 2.12 2.95
CA THR A 164 3.71 0.86 3.69
C THR A 164 3.80 1.00 5.21
N PHE A 165 4.54 1.99 5.72
CA PHE A 165 4.90 2.10 7.15
C PHE A 165 4.11 3.17 7.90
N PHE A 166 2.93 3.55 7.40
CA PHE A 166 2.10 4.54 8.08
C PHE A 166 1.62 4.08 9.46
N MET A 167 1.15 5.05 10.24
CA MET A 167 0.53 4.87 11.54
C MET A 167 -0.64 5.86 11.65
N ALA A 168 -1.77 5.45 12.22
CA ALA A 168 -2.94 6.32 12.28
C ALA A 168 -3.71 6.16 13.59
N ARG A 169 -4.44 7.20 13.97
CA ARG A 169 -5.42 7.13 15.06
C ARG A 169 -6.63 6.30 14.62
N LYS A 170 -7.17 5.47 15.52
CA LYS A 170 -8.41 4.72 15.26
C LYS A 170 -9.60 5.65 15.04
N SER A 171 -9.62 6.82 15.69
CA SER A 171 -10.64 7.85 15.46
C SER A 171 -10.64 8.41 14.03
N LEU A 172 -9.49 8.42 13.34
CA LEU A 172 -9.43 8.78 11.93
C LEU A 172 -10.09 7.70 11.07
N TYR A 173 -9.82 6.42 11.36
CA TYR A 173 -10.48 5.28 10.71
C TYR A 173 -11.99 5.27 10.93
N GLU A 174 -12.46 5.57 12.14
CA GLU A 174 -13.89 5.67 12.42
C GLU A 174 -14.54 6.83 11.64
N ARG A 175 -13.82 7.95 11.46
CA ARG A 175 -14.29 9.11 10.69
C ARG A 175 -14.30 8.88 9.17
N LEU A 176 -13.25 8.28 8.61
CA LEU A 176 -13.13 8.00 7.16
C LEU A 176 -13.87 6.73 6.72
N GLY A 177 -14.29 5.91 7.69
CA GLY A 177 -14.84 4.58 7.48
C GLY A 177 -13.76 3.52 7.23
N PRO A 178 -14.17 2.24 7.15
CA PRO A 178 -13.27 1.12 6.92
C PRO A 178 -12.54 1.22 5.58
N PHE A 179 -11.39 0.54 5.46
CA PHE A 179 -10.75 0.32 4.17
C PHE A 179 -11.73 -0.42 3.23
N ASP A 180 -11.79 -0.05 1.95
CA ASP A 180 -12.65 -0.75 0.99
C ASP A 180 -12.05 -2.13 0.67
N ALA A 181 -12.73 -3.18 1.13
CA ALA A 181 -12.25 -4.56 1.05
C ALA A 181 -12.15 -5.09 -0.39
N ASN A 182 -12.74 -4.42 -1.38
CA ASN A 182 -12.65 -4.80 -2.78
C ASN A 182 -11.27 -4.50 -3.38
N PHE A 183 -10.56 -3.51 -2.86
CA PHE A 183 -9.19 -3.23 -3.24
C PHE A 183 -8.27 -4.40 -2.87
N ARG A 184 -7.20 -4.59 -3.65
CA ARG A 184 -6.17 -5.60 -3.42
C ARG A 184 -4.78 -5.01 -3.32
N VAL A 185 -4.56 -3.82 -3.88
CA VAL A 185 -3.24 -3.17 -3.99
C VAL A 185 -3.27 -1.74 -3.46
N ALA A 186 -4.30 -0.95 -3.78
CA ALA A 186 -4.30 0.50 -3.54
C ALA A 186 -5.36 0.97 -2.53
N GLY A 187 -5.88 0.09 -1.68
CA GLY A 187 -6.92 0.41 -0.69
C GLY A 187 -6.43 1.28 0.46
N ASP A 188 -5.13 1.26 0.78
CA ASP A 188 -4.49 2.18 1.72
C ASP A 188 -4.49 3.61 1.18
N THR A 189 -4.11 3.74 -0.08
CA THR A 189 -4.08 4.97 -0.86
C THR A 189 -5.50 5.51 -1.07
N GLU A 190 -6.47 4.63 -1.33
CA GLU A 190 -7.89 4.99 -1.42
C GLU A 190 -8.40 5.53 -0.08
N TRP A 191 -8.16 4.82 1.02
CA TRP A 191 -8.60 5.22 2.35
C TRP A 191 -8.00 6.56 2.77
N ALA A 192 -6.70 6.76 2.55
CA ALA A 192 -6.04 8.04 2.81
C ALA A 192 -6.62 9.18 1.96
N SER A 193 -6.98 8.89 0.70
CA SER A 193 -7.53 9.90 -0.21
C SER A 193 -8.86 10.50 0.28
N ARG A 194 -9.63 9.78 1.11
CA ARG A 194 -10.90 10.26 1.68
C ARG A 194 -10.69 11.40 2.68
N GLY A 195 -9.49 11.53 3.26
CA GLY A 195 -9.21 12.44 4.36
C GLY A 195 -8.24 13.59 4.05
N LEU A 196 -7.77 13.75 2.80
CA LEU A 196 -6.66 14.65 2.45
C LEU A 196 -6.80 16.09 2.96
N GLU A 197 -8.02 16.64 2.91
CA GLU A 197 -8.28 18.04 3.27
C GLU A 197 -8.43 18.24 4.79
N THR A 198 -8.68 17.18 5.55
CA THR A 198 -9.09 17.27 6.95
C THR A 198 -8.14 16.58 7.93
N VAL A 199 -7.23 15.75 7.43
CA VAL A 199 -6.31 14.98 8.27
C VAL A 199 -5.17 15.83 8.80
N LYS A 200 -4.90 15.71 10.11
CA LYS A 200 -3.65 16.21 10.70
C LYS A 200 -2.50 15.25 10.38
N TYR A 201 -1.98 15.35 9.16
CA TYR A 201 -0.87 14.54 8.69
C TYR A 201 0.48 15.06 9.21
N GLN A 202 1.37 14.14 9.54
CA GLN A 202 2.77 14.42 9.83
C GLN A 202 3.69 13.47 9.07
N GLN A 203 4.69 14.02 8.39
CA GLN A 203 5.75 13.21 7.78
C GLN A 203 6.82 12.91 8.83
N GLY A 204 7.11 11.63 9.04
CA GLY A 204 8.23 11.17 9.84
C GLY A 204 9.57 11.34 9.13
N ARG A 205 10.64 11.54 9.91
CA ARG A 205 12.00 11.79 9.43
C ARG A 205 12.82 10.50 9.36
N ALA A 206 12.59 9.57 10.29
CA ALA A 206 13.28 8.29 10.29
C ALA A 206 12.87 7.43 9.09
N ASN A 207 13.73 6.46 8.74
CA ASN A 207 13.38 5.45 7.75
C ASN A 207 12.34 4.49 8.34
N GLY A 208 11.16 4.40 7.72
CA GLY A 208 10.04 3.57 8.17
C GLY A 208 10.34 2.07 8.22
N GLY A 209 11.29 1.61 7.40
CA GLY A 209 11.65 0.21 7.30
C GLY A 209 12.11 -0.22 5.91
N GLU A 210 12.20 -1.53 5.72
CA GLU A 210 12.53 -2.15 4.44
C GLU A 210 11.30 -2.79 3.81
N PHE A 211 10.94 -2.33 2.62
CA PHE A 211 9.92 -2.92 1.77
C PHE A 211 10.59 -3.88 0.77
N VAL A 212 10.38 -5.20 0.92
CA VAL A 212 11.12 -6.22 0.17
C VAL A 212 10.34 -6.64 -1.08
N VAL A 213 10.92 -6.38 -2.25
CA VAL A 213 10.36 -6.80 -3.53
C VAL A 213 10.98 -8.13 -3.95
N HIS A 214 10.17 -9.19 -3.86
CA HIS A 214 10.54 -10.58 -4.15
C HIS A 214 9.81 -11.18 -5.37
N GLY A 215 8.92 -10.41 -5.99
CA GLY A 215 8.21 -10.80 -7.21
C GLY A 215 6.87 -11.50 -6.96
N GLY A 216 6.61 -11.96 -5.73
CA GLY A 216 5.30 -12.43 -5.26
C GLY A 216 4.48 -11.35 -4.55
N ASN A 217 4.96 -10.12 -4.45
CA ASN A 217 4.24 -9.02 -3.82
C ASN A 217 2.91 -8.73 -4.54
N LEU A 218 1.94 -8.13 -3.84
CA LEU A 218 0.68 -7.70 -4.47
C LEU A 218 0.90 -6.54 -5.46
N SER A 219 1.83 -5.65 -5.13
CA SER A 219 2.27 -4.54 -5.98
C SER A 219 3.49 -4.93 -6.82
N ASN A 220 3.80 -4.14 -7.85
CA ASN A 220 4.99 -4.34 -8.72
C ASN A 220 5.00 -5.63 -9.57
N THR A 221 3.87 -6.34 -9.70
CA THR A 221 3.73 -7.55 -10.55
C THR A 221 3.56 -7.24 -12.03
N GLY A 222 3.39 -5.96 -12.39
CA GLY A 222 3.03 -5.55 -13.75
C GLY A 222 1.59 -5.91 -14.14
N SER A 223 0.76 -6.31 -13.18
CA SER A 223 -0.68 -6.51 -13.37
C SER A 223 -1.39 -5.18 -13.62
N ASP A 224 -2.37 -5.19 -14.51
CA ASP A 224 -3.27 -4.06 -14.75
C ASP A 224 -4.13 -3.71 -13.53
N ARG A 225 -4.23 -4.61 -12.54
CA ARG A 225 -5.05 -4.41 -11.35
C ARG A 225 -4.71 -3.13 -10.60
N GLU A 226 -3.43 -2.82 -10.44
CA GLU A 226 -3.02 -1.59 -9.76
C GLU A 226 -3.47 -0.34 -10.52
N ASP A 227 -3.37 -0.34 -11.86
CA ASP A 227 -3.83 0.79 -12.66
C ASP A 227 -5.36 0.91 -12.63
N ILE A 228 -6.09 -0.21 -12.62
CA ILE A 228 -7.55 -0.24 -12.43
C ILE A 228 -7.92 0.38 -11.08
N GLU A 229 -7.36 -0.12 -9.98
CA GLU A 229 -7.67 0.36 -8.63
C GLU A 229 -7.33 1.85 -8.47
N VAL A 230 -6.16 2.29 -8.95
CA VAL A 230 -5.78 3.70 -8.91
C VAL A 230 -6.72 4.57 -9.75
N ASN A 231 -7.15 4.11 -10.92
CA ASN A 231 -8.15 4.84 -11.71
C ASN A 231 -9.47 4.96 -10.95
N LEU A 232 -9.95 3.91 -10.28
CA LEU A 232 -11.18 3.98 -9.48
C LEU A 232 -11.08 5.04 -8.37
N ILE A 233 -9.92 5.20 -7.73
CA ILE A 233 -9.69 6.26 -6.74
C ILE A 233 -9.85 7.64 -7.38
N PHE A 234 -9.16 7.89 -8.50
CA PHE A 234 -9.27 9.17 -9.21
C PHE A 234 -10.69 9.42 -9.70
N MET A 235 -11.38 8.39 -10.19
CA MET A 235 -12.76 8.51 -10.64
C MET A 235 -13.72 8.85 -9.50
N ARG A 236 -13.53 8.26 -8.31
CA ARG A 236 -14.30 8.59 -7.10
C ARG A 236 -14.13 10.03 -6.65
N ARG A 237 -12.97 10.63 -6.96
CA ARG A 237 -12.60 12.00 -6.59
C ARG A 237 -12.93 13.04 -7.65
N GLY A 238 -13.28 12.61 -8.86
CA GLY A 238 -13.42 13.51 -10.01
C GLY A 238 -12.09 13.98 -10.61
N ASP A 239 -10.98 13.32 -10.29
CA ASP A 239 -9.62 13.68 -10.72
C ASP A 239 -9.30 13.10 -12.12
N TRP A 240 -10.09 13.47 -13.12
CA TRP A 240 -10.07 12.85 -14.46
C TRP A 240 -8.73 12.97 -15.20
N HIS A 241 -7.95 14.00 -14.88
CA HIS A 241 -6.66 14.30 -15.52
C HIS A 241 -5.56 13.29 -15.16
N HIS A 242 -5.74 12.57 -14.05
CA HIS A 242 -4.77 11.58 -13.56
C HIS A 242 -5.08 10.14 -14.01
N LEU A 243 -6.19 9.95 -14.73
CA LEU A 243 -6.59 8.64 -15.27
C LEU A 243 -5.58 8.13 -16.29
N ARG A 244 -5.39 6.82 -16.28
CA ARG A 244 -4.45 6.12 -17.18
C ARG A 244 -5.16 5.04 -17.97
N PRO A 245 -4.59 4.62 -19.11
CA PRO A 245 -5.10 3.45 -19.81
C PRO A 245 -4.97 2.21 -18.91
N ALA A 246 -6.06 1.48 -18.76
CA ALA A 246 -6.15 0.18 -18.11
C ALA A 246 -7.00 -0.75 -18.99
N ASP A 247 -7.09 -2.03 -18.65
CA ASP A 247 -7.98 -2.96 -19.35
C ASP A 247 -9.42 -2.39 -19.31
N PRO A 248 -10.02 -2.03 -20.46
CA PRO A 248 -11.28 -1.29 -20.49
C PRO A 248 -12.45 -2.13 -19.98
N GLY A 249 -12.44 -3.43 -20.25
CA GLY A 249 -13.49 -4.36 -19.81
C GLY A 249 -13.44 -4.55 -18.30
N ALA A 250 -12.26 -4.88 -17.77
CA ALA A 250 -12.07 -5.11 -16.34
C ALA A 250 -12.26 -3.82 -15.52
N LEU A 251 -11.82 -2.66 -16.02
CA LEU A 251 -12.07 -1.38 -15.36
C LEU A 251 -13.55 -1.03 -15.32
N ARG A 252 -14.28 -1.23 -16.44
CA ARG A 252 -15.72 -0.97 -16.49
C ARG A 252 -16.49 -1.89 -15.55
N GLU A 253 -16.18 -3.18 -15.57
CA GLU A 253 -16.77 -4.16 -14.65
C GLU A 253 -16.53 -3.77 -13.19
N ALA A 254 -15.28 -3.42 -12.83
CA ALA A 254 -14.95 -2.99 -11.48
C ALA A 254 -15.69 -1.70 -11.09
N TRP A 255 -15.79 -0.72 -12.01
CA TRP A 255 -16.52 0.53 -11.79
C TRP A 255 -18.02 0.28 -11.55
N GLU A 256 -18.66 -0.52 -12.39
CA GLU A 256 -20.10 -0.80 -12.33
C GLU A 256 -20.46 -1.70 -11.14
N SER A 257 -19.58 -2.62 -10.72
CA SER A 257 -19.87 -3.59 -9.65
C SER A 257 -19.60 -3.05 -8.24
N TRP A 258 -18.49 -2.35 -8.01
CA TRP A 258 -18.10 -1.89 -6.67
C TRP A 258 -17.41 -0.52 -6.64
N GLY A 259 -16.86 -0.05 -7.76
CA GLY A 259 -16.15 1.22 -7.86
C GLY A 259 -17.06 2.44 -7.72
N ASN A 260 -18.29 2.35 -8.22
CA ASN A 260 -19.29 3.41 -8.19
C ASN A 260 -20.69 2.82 -8.04
N PRO A 261 -21.24 2.77 -6.82
CA PRO A 261 -22.59 2.24 -6.57
C PRO A 261 -23.69 3.23 -7.03
N GLY A 262 -23.56 3.82 -8.22
CA GLY A 262 -24.51 4.75 -8.83
C GLY A 262 -24.45 6.18 -8.31
N ARG A 263 -23.33 6.61 -7.70
CA ARG A 263 -23.20 7.93 -7.07
C ARG A 263 -22.55 8.98 -7.98
N ILE A 264 -21.77 8.55 -8.96
CA ILE A 264 -20.97 9.42 -9.82
C ILE A 264 -21.35 9.17 -11.28
N THR A 265 -21.72 10.23 -11.99
CA THR A 265 -21.89 10.20 -13.43
C THR A 265 -20.57 10.59 -14.08
N LEU A 266 -20.01 9.71 -14.91
CA LEU A 266 -18.78 10.01 -15.64
C LEU A 266 -19.06 10.96 -16.81
N PRO A 267 -18.22 11.98 -17.02
CA PRO A 267 -18.26 12.75 -18.26
C PRO A 267 -18.07 11.83 -19.49
N VAL A 268 -18.72 12.18 -20.59
CA VAL A 268 -18.75 11.33 -21.80
C VAL A 268 -17.33 11.10 -22.34
N GLU A 269 -16.50 12.14 -22.35
CA GLU A 269 -15.11 12.11 -22.76
C GLU A 269 -14.23 11.25 -21.84
N VAL A 270 -14.58 11.15 -20.56
CA VAL A 270 -13.89 10.28 -19.61
C VAL A 270 -14.28 8.82 -19.86
N ALA A 271 -15.57 8.55 -20.05
CA ALA A 271 -16.05 7.22 -20.40
C ALA A 271 -15.45 6.73 -21.72
N ASP A 272 -15.41 7.57 -22.76
CA ASP A 272 -14.78 7.24 -24.04
C ASP A 272 -13.26 7.00 -23.91
N PHE A 273 -12.58 7.79 -23.06
CA PHE A 273 -11.18 7.56 -22.75
C PHE A 273 -10.93 6.22 -22.03
N LEU A 274 -11.81 5.81 -21.11
CA LEU A 274 -11.59 4.60 -20.31
C LEU A 274 -12.02 3.32 -21.02
N TRP A 275 -13.11 3.36 -21.80
CA TRP A 275 -13.70 2.18 -22.43
C TRP A 275 -14.47 2.49 -23.72
N GLY A 276 -14.17 3.61 -24.39
CA GLY A 276 -14.63 3.89 -25.75
C GLY A 276 -13.91 3.08 -26.81
N ALA A 277 -14.19 3.38 -28.08
CA ALA A 277 -13.72 2.58 -29.23
C ALA A 277 -12.19 2.42 -29.29
N GLU A 278 -11.44 3.45 -28.88
CA GLU A 278 -9.97 3.48 -28.90
C GLU A 278 -9.32 3.01 -27.59
N ALA A 279 -10.09 2.72 -26.55
CA ALA A 279 -9.55 2.43 -25.21
C ALA A 279 -8.67 1.17 -25.19
N GLU A 280 -9.09 0.11 -25.86
CA GLU A 280 -8.33 -1.14 -25.96
C GLU A 280 -6.97 -0.93 -26.65
N ALA A 281 -6.96 -0.19 -27.77
CA ALA A 281 -5.73 0.11 -28.50
C ALA A 281 -4.79 0.99 -27.67
N ARG A 282 -5.34 1.97 -26.96
CA ARG A 282 -4.64 2.85 -26.02
C ARG A 282 -3.97 2.06 -24.90
N TRP A 283 -4.73 1.20 -24.23
CA TRP A 283 -4.23 0.34 -23.17
C TRP A 283 -3.12 -0.59 -23.65
N ARG A 284 -3.29 -1.25 -24.80
CA ARG A 284 -2.24 -2.12 -25.38
C ARG A 284 -0.96 -1.36 -25.72
N ARG A 285 -1.05 -0.13 -26.23
CA ARG A 285 0.13 0.73 -26.45
C ARG A 285 0.82 1.05 -25.12
N TYR A 286 0.05 1.51 -24.14
CA TYR A 286 0.55 1.82 -22.80
C TYR A 286 1.26 0.63 -22.14
N GLN A 287 0.64 -0.56 -22.18
CA GLN A 287 1.25 -1.78 -21.63
C GLN A 287 2.52 -2.20 -22.35
N ARG A 288 2.56 -2.09 -23.68
CA ARG A 288 3.79 -2.34 -24.45
C ARG A 288 4.92 -1.41 -24.03
N GLU A 289 4.64 -0.12 -23.82
CA GLU A 289 5.63 0.84 -23.37
C GLU A 289 6.14 0.54 -21.95
N ARG A 290 5.23 0.15 -21.03
CA ARG A 290 5.60 -0.18 -19.64
C ARG A 290 6.44 -1.45 -19.52
N LYS A 291 6.23 -2.43 -20.39
CA LYS A 291 6.98 -3.69 -20.43
C LYS A 291 8.36 -3.55 -21.08
N GLN A 292 8.70 -2.39 -21.65
CA GLN A 292 10.03 -2.16 -22.22
C GLN A 292 11.11 -2.10 -21.12
N PRO A 293 12.36 -2.52 -21.45
CA PRO A 293 13.51 -2.26 -20.60
C PRO A 293 13.60 -0.79 -20.21
N ALA A 294 13.98 -0.52 -18.95
CA ALA A 294 13.98 0.84 -18.39
C ALA A 294 14.80 1.85 -19.23
N THR A 295 15.88 1.41 -19.88
CA THR A 295 16.70 2.24 -20.77
C THR A 295 15.94 2.65 -22.04
N LEU A 296 15.28 1.70 -22.71
CA LEU A 296 14.47 1.96 -23.90
C LEU A 296 13.26 2.83 -23.58
N ARG A 297 12.59 2.54 -22.46
CA ARG A 297 11.46 3.34 -21.99
C ARG A 297 11.87 4.79 -21.72
N ARG A 298 13.02 5.03 -21.06
CA ARG A 298 13.56 6.38 -20.82
C ARG A 298 13.88 7.10 -22.13
N LEU A 299 14.52 6.43 -23.08
CA LEU A 299 14.82 7.00 -24.40
C LEU A 299 13.53 7.39 -25.12
N ARG A 300 12.53 6.49 -25.13
CA ARG A 300 11.21 6.73 -25.74
C ARG A 300 10.54 7.96 -25.14
N LEU A 301 10.49 8.08 -23.81
CA LEU A 301 9.93 9.24 -23.11
C LEU A 301 10.70 10.54 -23.43
N ALA A 302 12.03 10.46 -23.54
CA ALA A 302 12.87 11.62 -23.89
C ALA A 302 12.72 12.07 -25.35
N LEU A 303 12.40 11.15 -26.26
CA LEU A 303 12.05 11.48 -27.65
C LEU A 303 10.63 12.05 -27.73
N ALA A 304 9.70 11.48 -26.98
CA ALA A 304 8.33 11.97 -26.91
C ALA A 304 8.23 13.38 -26.32
N SER A 305 9.04 13.70 -25.30
CA SER A 305 9.11 15.05 -24.74
C SER A 305 9.65 16.10 -25.71
N ARG A 306 10.29 15.68 -26.81
CA ARG A 306 10.78 16.53 -27.90
C ARG A 306 9.87 16.50 -29.13
N GLY A 307 8.73 15.81 -29.07
CA GLY A 307 7.81 15.65 -30.20
C GLY A 307 8.34 14.74 -31.32
N LEU A 308 9.43 14.00 -31.09
CA LEU A 308 10.07 13.17 -32.13
C LEU A 308 9.41 11.78 -32.28
N LEU A 309 8.62 11.37 -31.29
CA LEU A 309 7.95 10.07 -31.28
C LEU A 309 6.71 10.12 -30.38
N TYR A 310 5.64 9.43 -30.77
CA TYR A 310 4.47 9.29 -29.90
C TYR A 310 4.73 8.29 -28.76
N SER A 311 4.39 8.68 -27.53
CA SER A 311 4.33 7.80 -26.38
C SER A 311 3.02 7.99 -25.63
N GLU A 312 2.31 6.89 -25.41
CA GLU A 312 1.08 6.87 -24.63
C GLU A 312 1.37 7.27 -23.17
N GLU A 313 2.46 6.77 -22.60
CA GLU A 313 2.88 7.15 -21.24
C GLU A 313 3.21 8.65 -21.12
N TRP A 314 3.91 9.22 -22.12
CA TRP A 314 4.19 10.65 -22.15
C TRP A 314 2.90 11.48 -22.26
N ALA A 315 1.97 11.08 -23.13
CA ALA A 315 0.68 11.75 -23.27
C ALA A 315 -0.08 11.80 -21.93
N MET A 316 -0.06 10.71 -21.16
CA MET A 316 -0.68 10.69 -19.82
C MET A 316 0.04 11.59 -18.83
N ALA A 317 1.37 11.66 -18.91
CA ALA A 317 2.16 12.55 -18.05
C ALA A 317 1.92 14.05 -18.34
N GLN A 318 1.55 14.40 -19.58
CA GLN A 318 1.16 15.77 -19.94
C GLN A 318 -0.25 16.10 -19.49
N ARG A 319 -1.21 15.16 -19.65
CA ARG A 319 -2.61 15.36 -19.26
C ARG A 319 -2.79 15.79 -17.81
N GLY A 320 -1.94 15.30 -16.90
CA GLY A 320 -1.95 15.68 -15.48
C GLY A 320 -1.24 17.00 -15.16
N ARG A 321 -0.45 17.57 -16.08
CA ARG A 321 0.24 18.85 -15.89
C ARG A 321 -0.60 20.04 -16.34
N ASP A 322 -1.35 19.87 -17.42
CA ASP A 322 -2.18 20.95 -18.00
C ASP A 322 -3.40 21.32 -17.12
N SER A 323 -3.60 20.61 -16.01
CA SER A 323 -4.69 20.80 -15.06
C SER A 323 -4.27 21.42 -13.71
N GLN A 324 -2.99 21.77 -13.53
CA GLN A 324 -2.44 22.45 -12.33
C GLN A 324 -2.19 23.94 -12.61
#